data_AF-A0A8T4T3N4-F1
#
_entry.id   AF-A0A8T4T3N4-F1
#
_cell.length_a   1.000
_cell.length_b   1.000
_cell.length_c   1.000
_cell.angle_alpha   90.00
_cell.angle_beta   90.00
_cell.angle_gamma   90.00
#
_symmetry.space_group_name_H-M   'P 1'
#
loop_
_entity.id
_entity.type
_entity.pdbx_description
1 polymer ?
#
loop_
_entity_poly.entity_id
_entity_poly.type
_entity_poly.pdbx_seq_one_letter_code
_entity_poly.pdbx_strand_id
1 'polypeptide(L)'
;MFIRVKRIKKQEYAYLVKNMWIKGNVKQRVVKYLGKLMRTPSEHTCTFQEFHHIQNLSDYVERTSRLKILQDIKKWEIAAHGITSHRGQVYALHDGYVCEYTFRKLAQFQPGEDDRASGLQLAQLFVHAGFRIPQDLFVLYFQKLTKDI
;
A
#
# COMPACT_ATOMS: atom_id res chain seq x y z
N MET A 1 13.30 5.58 4.12
CA MET A 1 13.57 5.13 2.73
C MET A 1 12.38 5.53 1.90
N PHE A 2 12.54 5.73 0.59
CA PHE A 2 11.40 6.06 -0.28
C PHE A 2 11.59 5.44 -1.67
N ILE A 3 10.52 5.42 -2.46
CA ILE A 3 10.55 4.93 -3.83
C ILE A 3 10.85 6.10 -4.75
N ARG A 4 11.85 5.93 -5.62
CA ARG A 4 12.22 6.88 -6.67
C ARG A 4 12.01 6.25 -8.03
N VAL A 5 11.33 6.97 -8.91
CA VAL A 5 11.16 6.58 -10.32
C VAL A 5 12.30 7.17 -11.15
N LYS A 6 12.87 6.37 -12.05
CA LYS A 6 13.81 6.83 -13.08
C LYS A 6 13.31 6.45 -14.45
N ARG A 7 13.49 7.35 -15.42
CA ARG A 7 13.19 7.12 -16.83
C ARG A 7 14.47 6.74 -17.58
N ILE A 8 14.45 5.59 -18.25
CA ILE A 8 15.57 5.06 -19.02
C ILE A 8 15.01 4.53 -20.35
N LYS A 9 15.53 5.03 -21.49
CA LYS A 9 15.09 4.61 -22.84
C LYS A 9 13.56 4.57 -22.99
N LYS A 10 12.88 5.66 -22.60
CA LYS A 10 11.41 5.84 -22.61
C LYS A 10 10.61 4.94 -21.66
N GLN A 11 11.26 4.08 -20.89
CA GLN A 11 10.61 3.25 -19.88
C GLN A 11 10.85 3.81 -18.48
N GLU A 12 9.89 3.60 -17.58
CA GLU A 12 9.99 4.02 -16.18
C GLU A 12 10.28 2.82 -15.28
N TYR A 13 11.13 3.04 -14.28
CA TYR A 13 11.62 2.00 -13.37
C TYR A 13 11.62 2.53 -11.95
N ALA A 14 11.16 1.71 -11.00
CA ALA A 14 11.09 2.07 -9.60
C ALA A 14 12.28 1.50 -8.81
N TYR A 15 12.84 2.34 -7.95
CA TYR A 15 13.98 2.00 -7.09
C TYR A 15 13.68 2.38 -5.66
N LEU A 16 14.03 1.51 -4.72
CA LEU A 16 14.06 1.83 -3.30
C LEU A 16 15.36 2.58 -3.01
N VAL A 17 15.25 3.79 -2.46
CA VAL A 17 16.38 4.66 -2.14
C VAL A 17 16.37 5.06 -0.66
N LYS A 18 17.56 5.36 -0.14
CA LYS A 18 17.73 5.96 1.19
C LYS A 18 18.65 7.17 1.13
N ASN A 19 18.35 8.15 1.96
CA ASN A 19 19.24 9.29 2.19
C ASN A 19 20.39 8.86 3.10
N MET A 20 21.58 9.38 2.85
CA MET A 20 22.79 9.17 3.63
C MET A 20 23.56 10.49 3.72
N TRP A 21 24.10 10.80 4.89
CA TRP A 21 24.97 11.96 5.07
C TRP A 21 26.41 11.56 4.78
N ILE A 22 27.08 12.28 3.86
CA ILE A 22 28.49 12.07 3.53
C ILE A 22 29.16 13.45 3.49
N LYS A 23 30.12 13.68 4.39
CA LYS A 23 30.86 14.96 4.50
C LYS A 23 29.90 16.18 4.54
N GLY A 24 28.92 16.14 5.43
CA GLY A 24 27.92 17.23 5.59
C GLY A 24 26.89 17.35 4.46
N ASN A 25 26.96 16.53 3.41
CA ASN A 25 26.03 16.58 2.29
C ASN A 25 25.07 15.39 2.29
N VAL A 26 23.80 15.63 1.97
CA VAL A 26 22.82 14.55 1.78
C VAL A 26 23.01 13.91 0.40
N LYS A 27 23.39 12.64 0.38
CA LYS A 27 23.45 11.81 -0.83
C LYS A 27 22.35 10.74 -0.81
N GLN A 28 21.87 10.37 -2.00
CA GLN A 28 20.91 9.28 -2.15
C GLN A 28 21.63 8.00 -2.57
N ARG A 29 21.39 6.90 -1.86
CA ARG A 29 21.86 5.56 -2.24
C ARG A 29 20.70 4.70 -2.70
N VAL A 30 20.85 4.08 -3.87
CA VAL A 30 19.94 3.02 -4.33
C VAL A 30 20.17 1.78 -3.47
N VAL A 31 19.09 1.24 -2.92
CA VAL A 31 19.11 0.07 -2.06
C VAL A 31 18.63 -1.16 -2.81
N LYS A 32 17.56 -1.03 -3.59
CA LYS A 32 16.98 -2.15 -4.33
C LYS A 32 16.29 -1.65 -5.60
N TYR A 33 16.42 -2.40 -6.69
CA TYR A 33 15.55 -2.27 -7.86
C TYR A 33 14.21 -2.96 -7.58
N LEU A 34 13.10 -2.24 -7.73
CA LEU A 34 11.76 -2.75 -7.39
C LEU A 34 11.03 -3.33 -8.60
N GLY A 35 11.32 -2.85 -9.81
CA GLY A 35 10.71 -3.34 -11.04
C GLY A 35 10.45 -2.23 -12.06
N LYS A 36 9.92 -2.64 -13.21
CA LYS A 36 9.40 -1.72 -14.22
C LYS A 36 8.12 -1.08 -13.70
N LEU A 37 8.00 0.24 -13.88
CA LEU A 37 6.82 0.99 -13.49
C LEU A 37 5.76 0.89 -14.59
N MET A 38 4.58 0.45 -14.19
CA MET A 38 3.37 0.42 -15.01
C MET A 38 2.41 1.48 -14.47
N ARG A 39 1.74 2.18 -15.39
CA ARG A 39 0.68 3.14 -15.07
C ARG A 39 -0.58 2.62 -15.73
N THR A 40 -1.64 2.49 -14.94
CA THR A 40 -2.94 2.02 -15.38
C THR A 40 -3.98 3.03 -14.95
N PRO A 41 -4.85 3.51 -15.86
CA PRO A 41 -5.98 4.34 -15.45
C PRO A 41 -6.86 3.55 -14.47
N SER A 42 -7.59 4.26 -13.62
CA SER A 42 -8.59 3.64 -12.75
C SER A 42 -9.91 3.60 -13.48
N GLU A 43 -10.58 2.46 -13.45
CA GLU A 43 -11.89 2.25 -14.07
C GLU A 43 -13.00 2.08 -13.02
N HIS A 44 -12.76 2.48 -11.75
CA HIS A 44 -13.64 2.28 -10.59
C HIS A 44 -15.11 2.01 -10.94
N THR A 45 -15.53 0.75 -10.81
CA THR A 45 -16.90 0.32 -11.13
C THR A 45 -17.75 0.01 -9.90
N CYS A 46 -17.13 -0.27 -8.74
CA CYS A 46 -17.86 -0.69 -7.52
C CYS A 46 -17.11 -0.36 -6.21
N THR A 47 -17.86 -0.35 -5.11
CA THR A 47 -17.37 -0.22 -3.74
C THR A 47 -16.69 -1.51 -3.25
N PHE A 48 -15.90 -1.40 -2.17
CA PHE A 48 -15.23 -2.57 -1.57
C PHE A 48 -16.24 -3.63 -1.09
N GLN A 49 -17.34 -3.19 -0.50
CA GLN A 49 -18.40 -4.06 0.01
C GLN A 49 -19.10 -4.81 -1.12
N GLU A 50 -19.42 -4.13 -2.22
CA GLU A 50 -20.02 -4.75 -3.40
C GLU A 50 -19.06 -5.78 -4.02
N PHE A 51 -17.78 -5.44 -4.15
CA PHE A 51 -16.77 -6.30 -4.77
C PHE A 51 -16.55 -7.61 -4.00
N HIS A 52 -16.62 -7.58 -2.67
CA HIS A 52 -16.44 -8.77 -1.81
C HIS A 52 -17.76 -9.36 -1.28
N HIS A 53 -18.91 -8.85 -1.73
CA HIS A 53 -20.24 -9.24 -1.27
C HIS A 53 -20.40 -9.17 0.26
N ILE A 54 -19.88 -8.09 0.87
CA ILE A 54 -19.91 -7.87 2.32
C ILE A 54 -21.20 -7.14 2.70
N GLN A 55 -22.05 -7.80 3.48
CA GLN A 55 -23.28 -7.18 4.01
C GLN A 55 -23.00 -6.29 5.23
N ASN A 56 -22.13 -6.75 6.13
CA ASN A 56 -21.73 -6.03 7.34
C ASN A 56 -20.21 -5.96 7.44
N LEU A 57 -19.68 -4.75 7.43
CA LEU A 57 -18.24 -4.49 7.44
C LEU A 57 -17.59 -4.83 8.79
N SER A 58 -18.27 -4.58 9.90
CA SER A 58 -17.79 -4.89 11.25
C SER A 58 -17.65 -6.41 11.43
N ASP A 59 -18.68 -7.17 11.06
CA ASP A 59 -18.66 -8.63 11.13
C ASP A 59 -17.54 -9.23 10.26
N TYR A 60 -17.34 -8.65 9.06
CA TYR A 60 -16.25 -9.04 8.18
C TYR A 60 -14.89 -8.82 8.83
N VAL A 61 -14.63 -7.63 9.39
CA VAL A 61 -13.33 -7.31 10.01
C VAL A 61 -13.08 -8.17 11.24
N GLU A 62 -14.09 -8.46 12.06
CA GLU A 62 -13.93 -9.30 13.25
C GLU A 62 -13.52 -10.73 12.89
N ARG A 63 -14.19 -11.35 11.91
CA ARG A 63 -13.96 -12.76 11.51
C ARG A 63 -12.74 -12.95 10.60
N THR A 64 -12.31 -11.91 9.91
CA THR A 64 -11.24 -12.00 8.92
C THR A 64 -9.87 -11.67 9.52
N SER A 65 -8.82 -12.40 9.10
CA SER A 65 -7.46 -12.11 9.55
C SER A 65 -6.92 -10.81 8.95
N ARG A 66 -6.03 -10.13 9.69
CA ARG A 66 -5.42 -8.85 9.26
C ARG A 66 -4.79 -8.92 7.87
N LEU A 67 -4.05 -10.00 7.59
CA LEU A 67 -3.40 -10.23 6.30
C LEU A 67 -4.43 -10.44 5.18
N LYS A 68 -5.52 -11.14 5.48
CA LYS A 68 -6.58 -11.40 4.50
C LYS A 68 -7.32 -10.11 4.13
N ILE A 69 -7.60 -9.22 5.09
CA ILE A 69 -8.17 -7.90 4.82
C ILE A 69 -7.25 -7.10 3.87
N LEU A 70 -5.94 -7.04 4.15
CA LEU A 70 -4.99 -6.36 3.27
C LEU A 70 -4.92 -6.98 1.87
N GLN A 71 -5.01 -8.31 1.77
CA GLN A 71 -5.06 -9.01 0.48
C GLN A 71 -6.33 -8.67 -0.29
N ASP A 72 -7.46 -8.55 0.40
CA ASP A 72 -8.76 -8.24 -0.21
C ASP A 72 -8.82 -6.78 -0.68
N ILE A 73 -8.22 -5.84 0.07
CA ILE A 73 -8.01 -4.45 -0.38
C ILE A 73 -7.12 -4.43 -1.62
N LYS A 74 -5.99 -5.15 -1.58
CA LYS A 74 -5.09 -5.25 -2.74
C LYS A 74 -5.81 -5.81 -3.97
N LYS A 75 -6.65 -6.84 -3.81
CA LYS A 75 -7.42 -7.44 -4.92
C LYS A 75 -8.43 -6.46 -5.51
N TRP A 76 -9.18 -5.77 -4.65
CA TRP A 76 -10.15 -4.76 -5.06
C TRP A 76 -9.47 -3.64 -5.85
N GLU A 77 -8.34 -3.12 -5.36
CA GLU A 77 -7.60 -2.06 -6.04
C GLU A 77 -7.03 -2.52 -7.40
N ILE A 78 -6.43 -3.71 -7.44
CA ILE A 78 -5.88 -4.29 -8.68
C ILE A 78 -6.98 -4.52 -9.72
N ALA A 79 -8.15 -5.00 -9.29
CA ALA A 79 -9.30 -5.21 -10.16
C ALA A 79 -9.85 -3.89 -10.71
N ALA A 80 -9.91 -2.83 -9.89
CA ALA A 80 -10.34 -1.49 -10.30
C ALA A 80 -9.44 -0.86 -11.38
N HIS A 81 -8.23 -1.39 -11.56
CA HIS A 81 -7.25 -0.93 -12.55
C HIS A 81 -7.06 -1.93 -13.72
N GLY A 82 -7.88 -2.98 -13.81
CA GLY A 82 -7.80 -3.99 -14.88
C GLY A 82 -6.49 -4.79 -14.86
N ILE A 83 -5.80 -4.86 -13.72
CA ILE A 83 -4.48 -5.50 -13.62
C ILE A 83 -4.66 -7.01 -13.44
N THR A 84 -4.23 -7.80 -14.42
CA THR A 84 -4.35 -9.27 -14.37
C THR A 84 -3.13 -9.97 -13.75
N SER A 85 -1.95 -9.33 -13.74
CA SER A 85 -0.72 -9.92 -13.20
C SER A 85 0.14 -8.88 -12.50
N HIS A 86 0.78 -9.27 -11.40
CA HIS A 86 1.62 -8.39 -10.58
C HIS A 86 3.05 -8.90 -10.39
N ARG A 87 3.48 -9.92 -11.13
CA ARG A 87 4.81 -10.51 -10.95
C ARG A 87 5.90 -9.61 -11.53
N GLY A 88 6.81 -9.13 -10.67
CA GLY A 88 8.02 -8.39 -11.06
C GLY A 88 7.80 -6.96 -11.55
N GLN A 89 6.59 -6.44 -11.41
CA GLN A 89 6.20 -5.09 -11.84
C GLN A 89 5.78 -4.24 -10.65
N VAL A 90 5.93 -2.92 -10.81
CA VAL A 90 5.47 -1.92 -9.84
C VAL A 90 4.37 -1.13 -10.51
N TYR A 91 3.22 -0.98 -9.86
CA TYR A 91 2.13 -0.17 -10.37
C TYR A 91 2.08 1.16 -9.64
N ALA A 92 2.16 2.27 -10.38
CA ALA A 92 1.84 3.58 -9.83
C ALA A 92 0.32 3.74 -9.81
N LEU A 93 -0.27 3.58 -8.63
CA LEU A 93 -1.69 3.75 -8.38
C LEU A 93 -1.89 4.91 -7.42
N HIS A 94 -2.80 5.82 -7.75
CA HIS A 94 -3.03 7.07 -7.00
C HIS A 94 -1.70 7.78 -6.71
N ASP A 95 -1.42 8.08 -5.44
CA ASP A 95 -0.19 8.75 -4.98
C ASP A 95 0.88 7.77 -4.48
N GLY A 96 0.74 6.47 -4.77
CA GLY A 96 1.59 5.41 -4.25
C GLY A 96 2.10 4.41 -5.28
N TYR A 97 2.73 3.36 -4.77
CA TYR A 97 3.31 2.30 -5.58
C TYR A 97 2.93 0.93 -5.03
N VAL A 98 2.10 0.19 -5.76
CA VAL A 98 1.77 -1.19 -5.44
C VAL A 98 2.94 -2.08 -5.84
N CYS A 99 3.63 -2.63 -4.84
CA CYS A 99 4.72 -3.58 -5.02
C CYS A 99 4.89 -4.43 -3.76
N GLU A 100 5.73 -5.46 -3.84
CA GLU A 100 6.02 -6.34 -2.70
C GLU A 100 6.59 -5.56 -1.50
N TYR A 101 7.41 -4.53 -1.73
CA TYR A 101 8.01 -3.75 -0.65
C TYR A 101 6.98 -2.98 0.17
N THR A 102 6.08 -2.25 -0.49
CA THR A 102 5.05 -1.43 0.18
C THR A 102 3.99 -2.31 0.84
N PHE A 103 3.57 -3.39 0.16
CA PHE A 103 2.64 -4.35 0.75
C PHE A 103 3.21 -5.03 2.01
N ARG A 104 4.49 -5.43 1.98
CA ARG A 104 5.15 -6.00 3.16
C ARG A 104 5.24 -5.00 4.31
N LYS A 105 5.49 -3.71 4.02
CA LYS A 105 5.51 -2.66 5.03
C LYS A 105 4.16 -2.47 5.70
N LEU A 106 3.06 -2.53 4.95
CA LEU A 106 1.70 -2.54 5.50
C LEU A 106 1.44 -3.79 6.35
N ALA A 107 1.78 -4.97 5.84
CA ALA A 107 1.53 -6.25 6.53
C ALA A 107 2.32 -6.40 7.84
N GLN A 108 3.47 -5.74 7.95
CA GLN A 108 4.34 -5.77 9.14
C GLN A 108 4.10 -4.58 10.08
N PHE A 109 3.13 -3.71 9.78
CA PHE A 109 2.83 -2.58 10.65
C PHE A 109 2.30 -3.07 12.00
N GLN A 110 2.81 -2.45 13.06
CA GLN A 110 2.36 -2.65 14.43
C GLN A 110 2.08 -1.27 15.04
N PRO A 111 0.91 -1.06 15.65
CA PRO A 111 0.64 0.17 16.39
C PRO A 111 1.66 0.35 17.51
N GLY A 112 2.04 1.60 17.76
CA GLY A 112 2.76 1.99 18.98
C GLY A 112 1.79 2.45 20.07
N GLU A 113 2.33 3.01 21.15
CA GLU A 113 1.55 3.48 22.31
C GLU A 113 0.62 4.67 22.00
N ASP A 114 1.02 5.55 21.08
CA ASP A 114 0.19 6.68 20.65
C ASP A 114 -0.70 6.26 19.47
N ASP A 115 -1.98 6.09 19.73
CA ASP A 115 -3.01 5.75 18.74
C ASP A 115 -3.07 6.77 17.60
N ARG A 116 -2.92 8.06 17.90
CA ARG A 116 -3.00 9.12 16.89
C ARG A 116 -1.79 9.06 15.96
N ALA A 117 -0.60 8.94 16.53
CA ALA A 117 0.62 8.78 15.73
C ALA A 117 0.58 7.49 14.90
N SER A 118 0.11 6.39 15.49
CA SER A 118 -0.01 5.08 14.83
C SER A 118 -1.02 5.11 13.69
N GLY A 119 -2.18 5.73 13.89
CA GLY A 119 -3.19 5.91 12.84
C GLY A 119 -2.66 6.73 11.67
N LEU A 120 -1.93 7.82 11.94
CA LEU A 120 -1.29 8.63 10.89
C LEU A 120 -0.23 7.83 10.12
N GLN A 121 0.60 7.05 10.82
CA GLN A 121 1.60 6.19 10.18
C GLN A 121 0.95 5.13 9.30
N LEU A 122 -0.12 4.48 9.77
CA LEU A 122 -0.85 3.49 8.98
C LEU A 122 -1.46 4.12 7.72
N ALA A 123 -2.09 5.29 7.85
CA ALA A 123 -2.64 6.02 6.71
C ALA A 123 -1.56 6.36 5.67
N GLN A 124 -0.39 6.83 6.12
CA GLN A 124 0.75 7.07 5.24
C GLN A 124 1.22 5.80 4.52
N LEU A 125 1.21 4.65 5.20
CA LEU A 125 1.56 3.37 4.56
C LEU A 125 0.56 2.97 3.48
N PHE A 126 -0.75 3.19 3.67
CA PHE A 126 -1.76 2.93 2.64
C PHE A 126 -1.54 3.83 1.42
N VAL A 127 -1.32 5.14 1.64
CA VAL A 127 -1.00 6.09 0.58
C VAL A 127 0.25 5.65 -0.18
N HIS A 128 1.34 5.33 0.52
CA HIS A 128 2.58 4.87 -0.12
C HIS A 128 2.44 3.55 -0.87
N ALA A 129 1.55 2.66 -0.41
CA ALA A 129 1.24 1.43 -1.11
C ALA A 129 0.34 1.63 -2.32
N GLY A 130 -0.28 2.80 -2.49
CA GLY A 130 -1.18 3.10 -3.60
C GLY A 130 -2.55 2.43 -3.45
N PHE A 131 -2.96 2.11 -2.23
CA PHE A 131 -4.27 1.55 -1.95
C PHE A 131 -5.21 2.61 -1.41
N ARG A 132 -6.40 2.73 -1.99
CA ARG A 132 -7.51 3.42 -1.35
C ARG A 132 -8.14 2.45 -0.34
N ILE A 133 -8.58 3.00 0.78
CA ILE A 133 -9.31 2.24 1.79
C ILE A 133 -10.54 3.05 2.18
N PRO A 134 -11.74 2.45 2.19
CA PRO A 134 -12.93 3.10 2.72
C PRO A 134 -12.69 3.54 4.16
N GLN A 135 -13.18 4.73 4.53
CA GLN A 135 -12.95 5.31 5.85
C GLN A 135 -13.41 4.38 6.99
N ASP A 136 -14.59 3.80 6.86
CA ASP A 136 -15.13 2.87 7.86
C ASP A 136 -14.27 1.61 7.99
N LEU A 137 -13.79 1.07 6.87
CA LEU A 137 -12.89 -0.09 6.87
C LEU A 137 -11.57 0.25 7.53
N PHE A 138 -11.03 1.45 7.30
CA PHE A 138 -9.80 1.91 7.93
C PHE A 138 -9.94 1.97 9.45
N VAL A 139 -11.02 2.57 9.95
CA VAL A 139 -11.28 2.68 11.40
C VAL A 139 -11.40 1.29 12.02
N LEU A 140 -12.21 0.41 11.44
CA LEU A 140 -12.41 -0.96 11.94
C LEU A 140 -11.12 -1.78 11.88
N TYR A 141 -10.36 -1.66 10.80
CA TYR A 141 -9.08 -2.34 10.65
C TYR A 141 -8.05 -1.87 11.68
N PHE A 142 -7.99 -0.55 11.94
CA PHE A 142 -7.11 0.01 12.96
C PHE A 142 -7.51 -0.43 14.38
N GLN A 143 -8.80 -0.44 14.71
CA GLN A 143 -9.30 -0.97 15.98
C GLN A 143 -8.96 -2.45 16.16
N LYS A 144 -9.00 -3.25 15.08
CA LYS A 144 -8.56 -4.65 15.14
C LYS A 144 -7.07 -4.74 15.45
N LEU A 145 -6.23 -3.86 14.88
CA LEU A 145 -4.79 -3.85 15.14
C LEU A 145 -4.46 -3.51 16.59
N THR A 146 -5.20 -2.60 17.23
CA THR A 146 -4.96 -2.20 18.62
C THR A 146 -5.51 -3.19 19.64
N LYS A 147 -6.59 -3.91 19.33
CA LYS A 147 -7.12 -5.01 20.17
C LYS A 147 -6.20 -6.23 20.24
N ASP A 148 -5.33 -6.42 19.25
CA ASP A 148 -4.37 -7.54 19.17
C ASP A 148 -3.06 -7.26 19.94
N ILE A 149 -2.93 -6.10 20.62
CA ILE A 149 -1.79 -5.73 21.49
C ILE A 149 -2.17 -5.99 22.94
#